data_AF-A0A1B7MT31-F1
#
_entry.id   AF-A0A1B7MT31-F1
#
_cell.length_a   1.000
_cell.length_b   1.000
_cell.length_c   1.000
_cell.angle_alpha   90.00
_cell.angle_beta   90.00
_cell.angle_gamma   90.00
#
_symmetry.space_group_name_H-M   'P 1'
#
loop_
_entity.id
_entity.type
_entity.pdbx_description
1 polymer ?
#
loop_
_entity_poly.entity_id
_entity_poly.type
_entity_poly.pdbx_seq_one_letter_code
_entity_poly.pdbx_strand_id
1 'polypeptide(L)'
;MPATSTKIPSVTLQTDLVTDSMAARLCLSLVGHVLFLKSQIPFPVMQLAQMPCGDVGTQPILSDFHTNTMQATSRAAKKRQDLLNSFDTLASHLNTTFTALSTAFALCNEVSREDAQGSGRAYLAVVLGPTPGSARSRVMVGVDALEAKIWGERSEHGRGRRGADDHEERSDSEDESSPDCDSNSDVDSDESGDSDNSDDSDDEETALEAESDESSQAPSPPPSRTPSPSPSPPSPPQPSSQTYAQELEALRTAERLLSRTLASACGENDGQSMASEMPPTQTHIVLRAPRRFTHPAWVPKQTLSGAFDALLDEFLEASGEHSAQNDVKKKKKGGKVEGVWIRGRKGVTEEMKSIENGDIPEEDEMIWWTWDGKLVGFADW
;
A
#
# COMPACT_ATOMS: atom_id res chain seq x y z
N MET A 1 -30.70 -1.43 19.77
CA MET A 1 -30.01 -2.63 19.23
C MET A 1 -28.58 -2.59 19.75
N PRO A 2 -28.09 -3.62 20.43
CA PRO A 2 -26.69 -3.69 20.82
C PRO A 2 -25.82 -3.71 19.55
N ALA A 3 -24.79 -2.88 19.49
CA ALA A 3 -23.83 -2.92 18.40
C ALA A 3 -23.16 -4.30 18.41
N THR A 4 -23.34 -5.08 17.34
CA THR A 4 -22.59 -6.32 17.14
C THR A 4 -21.12 -5.94 17.02
N SER A 5 -20.31 -6.26 18.03
CA SER A 5 -18.88 -6.01 17.98
C SER A 5 -18.27 -6.86 16.86
N THR A 6 -17.79 -6.22 15.79
CA THR A 6 -17.06 -6.92 14.73
C THR A 6 -15.76 -7.49 15.30
N LYS A 7 -15.37 -8.68 14.85
CA LYS A 7 -14.13 -9.32 15.33
C LYS A 7 -12.90 -8.63 14.75
N ILE A 8 -13.01 -8.09 13.55
CA ILE A 8 -11.96 -7.32 12.90
C ILE A 8 -12.04 -5.86 13.36
N PRO A 9 -10.95 -5.29 13.91
CA PRO A 9 -10.89 -3.87 14.24
C PRO A 9 -11.03 -3.01 12.98
N SER A 10 -11.81 -1.94 13.08
CA SER A 10 -12.04 -0.99 11.99
C SER A 10 -11.50 0.40 12.34
N VAL A 11 -10.90 1.05 11.36
CA VAL A 11 -10.34 2.40 11.40
C VAL A 11 -11.17 3.27 10.48
N THR A 12 -11.99 4.17 11.04
CA THR A 12 -12.78 5.12 10.25
C THR A 12 -12.04 6.45 10.11
N LEU A 13 -11.65 6.78 8.89
CA LEU A 13 -10.92 7.98 8.54
C LEU A 13 -11.86 9.19 8.46
N GLN A 14 -11.28 10.38 8.61
CA GLN A 14 -12.02 11.63 8.49
C GLN A 14 -12.24 12.07 7.04
N THR A 15 -11.64 11.41 6.05
CA THR A 15 -11.81 11.71 4.62
C THR A 15 -12.87 10.81 4.01
N ASP A 16 -13.60 11.30 3.01
CA ASP A 16 -14.61 10.48 2.32
C ASP A 16 -13.93 9.41 1.45
N LEU A 17 -12.85 9.79 0.76
CA LEU A 17 -12.01 8.92 -0.05
C LEU A 17 -10.66 8.70 0.63
N VAL A 18 -10.08 7.54 0.36
CA VAL A 18 -8.71 7.18 0.74
C VAL A 18 -7.85 7.36 -0.50
N THR A 19 -6.97 8.37 -0.48
CA THR A 19 -6.03 8.60 -1.58
C THR A 19 -5.05 7.43 -1.69
N ASP A 20 -4.45 7.27 -2.86
CA ASP A 20 -3.38 6.30 -3.12
C ASP A 20 -2.19 6.48 -2.15
N SER A 21 -1.78 7.72 -1.89
CA SER A 21 -0.73 8.06 -0.92
C SER A 21 -1.09 7.65 0.51
N MET A 22 -2.36 7.82 0.91
CA MET A 22 -2.85 7.46 2.23
C MET A 22 -2.94 5.95 2.41
N ALA A 23 -3.47 5.23 1.42
CA ALA A 23 -3.54 3.79 1.43
C ALA A 23 -2.15 3.16 1.53
N ALA A 24 -1.19 3.63 0.73
CA ALA A 24 0.20 3.16 0.76
C ALA A 24 0.83 3.32 2.15
N ARG A 25 0.73 4.52 2.75
CA ARG A 25 1.29 4.80 4.08
C ARG A 25 0.64 3.99 5.19
N LEU A 26 -0.68 3.83 5.17
CA LEU A 26 -1.40 3.05 6.18
C LEU A 26 -1.06 1.56 6.08
N CYS A 27 -0.98 1.01 4.86
CA CYS A 27 -0.55 -0.37 4.65
C CYS A 27 0.90 -0.58 5.09
N LEU A 28 1.82 0.33 4.77
CA LEU A 28 3.21 0.25 5.22
C LEU A 28 3.33 0.34 6.76
N SER A 29 2.58 1.26 7.38
CA SER A 29 2.50 1.39 8.84
C SER A 29 2.00 0.10 9.49
N LEU A 30 0.96 -0.52 8.91
CA LEU A 30 0.47 -1.82 9.36
C LEU A 30 1.55 -2.91 9.25
N VAL A 31 2.30 -2.99 8.13
CA VAL A 31 3.41 -3.95 7.99
C VAL A 31 4.41 -3.78 9.12
N GLY A 32 4.84 -2.55 9.40
CA GLY A 32 5.75 -2.24 10.52
C GLY A 32 5.18 -2.67 11.88
N HIS A 33 3.90 -2.42 12.12
CA HIS A 33 3.21 -2.88 13.33
C HIS A 33 3.13 -4.40 13.42
N VAL A 34 2.79 -5.10 12.33
CA VAL A 34 2.71 -6.57 12.31
C VAL A 34 4.08 -7.20 12.58
N LEU A 35 5.15 -6.67 11.97
CA LEU A 35 6.51 -7.15 12.24
C LEU A 35 6.85 -7.05 13.74
N PHE A 36 6.51 -5.93 14.37
CA PHE A 36 6.75 -5.75 15.81
C PHE A 36 5.84 -6.63 16.69
N LEU A 37 4.53 -6.62 16.44
CA LEU A 37 3.54 -7.37 17.23
C LEU A 37 3.71 -8.89 17.13
N LYS A 38 4.27 -9.38 16.03
CA LYS A 38 4.55 -10.81 15.80
C LYS A 38 6.00 -11.19 16.13
N SER A 39 6.70 -10.36 16.91
CA SER A 39 8.09 -10.57 17.34
C SER A 39 9.04 -10.87 16.17
N GLN A 40 8.77 -10.33 14.99
CA GLN A 40 9.68 -10.43 13.85
C GLN A 40 10.83 -9.44 13.96
N ILE A 41 10.64 -8.35 14.71
CA ILE A 41 11.67 -7.35 14.98
C ILE A 41 11.60 -6.93 16.46
N PRO A 42 12.75 -6.59 17.09
CA PRO A 42 12.79 -6.30 18.52
C PRO A 42 12.21 -4.93 18.88
N PHE A 43 12.23 -3.98 17.94
CA PHE A 43 11.72 -2.62 18.12
C PHE A 43 10.89 -2.19 16.91
N PRO A 44 9.95 -1.24 17.05
CA PRO A 44 9.27 -0.61 15.92
C PRO A 44 10.27 -0.09 14.87
N VAL A 45 9.92 -0.21 13.59
CA VAL A 45 10.81 0.15 12.46
C VAL A 45 11.39 1.57 12.59
N MET A 46 10.56 2.54 13.01
CA MET A 46 11.03 3.91 13.21
C MET A 46 12.08 4.05 14.32
N GLN A 47 12.00 3.23 15.37
CA GLN A 47 13.01 3.21 16.44
C GLN A 47 14.28 2.53 15.95
N LEU A 48 14.17 1.41 15.21
CA LEU A 48 15.33 0.72 14.62
C LEU A 48 16.18 1.63 13.74
N ALA A 49 15.55 2.50 12.95
CA ALA A 49 16.22 3.46 12.08
C ALA A 49 16.99 4.56 12.85
N GLN A 50 16.60 4.87 14.08
CA GLN A 50 17.23 5.89 14.92
C GLN A 50 18.32 5.33 15.83
N MET A 51 18.37 4.02 16.03
CA MET A 51 19.36 3.41 16.90
C MET A 51 20.76 3.54 16.27
N PRO A 52 21.78 3.93 17.04
CA PRO A 52 23.14 3.98 16.52
C PRO A 52 23.52 2.60 15.99
N CYS A 53 23.96 2.53 14.73
CA CYS A 53 24.84 1.43 14.33
C CYS A 53 26.05 1.57 15.24
N GLY A 54 26.42 0.55 16.01
CA GLY A 54 27.59 0.63 16.87
C GLY A 54 28.82 0.86 16.00
N ASP A 55 29.09 2.13 15.70
CA ASP A 55 30.16 2.53 14.81
C ASP A 55 31.42 2.46 15.66
N VAL A 56 32.26 1.48 15.36
CA VAL A 56 33.45 1.09 16.12
C VAL A 56 34.59 2.11 15.89
N GLY A 57 34.25 3.38 15.65
CA GLY A 57 35.13 4.37 15.04
C GLY A 57 35.29 5.65 15.86
N THR A 58 35.56 5.57 17.17
CA THR A 58 36.20 6.62 18.01
C THR A 58 36.11 6.16 19.48
N GLN A 59 37.14 5.75 20.23
CA GLN A 59 38.59 5.86 20.20
C GLN A 59 39.17 4.59 20.87
N PRO A 60 40.24 3.97 20.34
CA PRO A 60 40.89 2.83 20.96
C PRO A 60 41.95 3.33 21.95
N ILE A 61 41.63 3.38 23.24
CA ILE A 61 42.68 3.50 24.26
C ILE A 61 42.45 2.43 25.34
N LEU A 62 43.10 1.28 25.10
CA LEU A 62 43.50 0.24 26.05
C LEU A 62 42.37 -0.60 26.70
N SER A 63 41.88 -1.64 26.01
CA SER A 63 41.35 -2.83 26.71
C SER A 63 41.39 -4.10 25.83
N ASP A 64 42.47 -4.87 25.97
CA ASP A 64 42.77 -6.10 25.20
C ASP A 64 41.94 -7.34 25.58
N PHE A 65 40.67 -7.21 26.02
CA PHE A 65 39.94 -8.35 26.63
C PHE A 65 38.55 -8.70 26.08
N HIS A 66 38.06 -8.16 24.96
CA HIS A 66 36.73 -8.51 24.43
C HIS A 66 36.65 -8.64 22.90
N THR A 67 37.13 -9.75 22.34
CA THR A 67 37.03 -10.04 20.89
C THR A 67 35.73 -10.75 20.46
N ASN A 68 35.04 -11.46 21.36
CA ASN A 68 33.89 -12.30 20.98
C ASN A 68 32.56 -11.51 20.91
N THR A 69 32.39 -10.46 21.73
CA THR A 69 31.15 -9.65 21.76
C THR A 69 31.00 -8.76 20.52
N MET A 70 32.10 -8.35 19.88
CA MET A 70 32.08 -7.46 18.71
C MET A 70 31.55 -8.14 17.43
N GLN A 71 31.65 -9.47 17.31
CA GLN A 71 31.18 -10.18 16.12
C GLN A 71 29.66 -10.37 16.10
N ALA A 72 29.03 -10.55 17.26
CA ALA A 72 27.58 -10.71 17.37
C ALA A 72 26.84 -9.41 17.00
N THR A 73 27.37 -8.26 17.42
CA THR A 73 26.80 -6.93 17.14
C THR A 73 26.87 -6.59 15.65
N SER A 74 27.94 -6.98 14.95
CA SER A 74 28.07 -6.78 13.50
C SER A 74 27.00 -7.52 12.69
N ARG A 75 26.68 -8.77 13.05
CA ARG A 75 25.63 -9.55 12.35
C ARG A 75 24.23 -8.97 12.60
N ALA A 76 23.93 -8.55 13.83
CA ALA A 76 22.67 -7.91 14.15
C ALA A 76 22.51 -6.57 13.40
N ALA A 77 23.58 -5.76 13.36
CA ALA A 77 23.61 -4.51 12.61
C ALA A 77 23.36 -4.73 11.11
N LYS A 78 23.97 -5.76 10.51
CA LYS A 78 23.72 -6.13 9.11
C LYS A 78 22.26 -6.54 8.87
N LYS A 79 21.71 -7.46 9.67
CA LYS A 79 20.29 -7.89 9.55
C LYS A 79 19.33 -6.69 9.68
N ARG A 80 19.64 -5.75 10.58
CA ARG A 80 18.89 -4.51 10.74
C ARG A 80 18.95 -3.65 9.48
N GLN A 81 20.14 -3.44 8.92
CA GLN A 81 20.29 -2.63 7.71
C GLN A 81 19.57 -3.27 6.51
N ASP A 82 19.69 -4.59 6.34
CA ASP A 82 19.02 -5.34 5.28
C ASP A 82 17.49 -5.20 5.40
N LEU A 83 16.94 -5.28 6.62
CA LEU A 83 15.52 -5.05 6.88
C LEU A 83 15.12 -3.61 6.52
N LEU A 84 15.87 -2.60 6.96
CA LEU A 84 15.54 -1.19 6.70
C LEU A 84 15.57 -0.90 5.19
N ASN A 85 16.59 -1.37 4.48
CA ASN A 85 16.68 -1.24 3.02
C ASN A 85 15.49 -1.91 2.30
N SER A 86 15.10 -3.10 2.75
CA SER A 86 13.96 -3.83 2.19
C SER A 86 12.64 -3.15 2.50
N PHE A 87 12.51 -2.58 3.70
CA PHE A 87 11.32 -1.84 4.12
C PHE A 87 11.16 -0.53 3.36
N ASP A 88 12.25 0.20 3.12
CA ASP A 88 12.26 1.41 2.29
C ASP A 88 11.94 1.11 0.82
N THR A 89 12.47 -0.01 0.30
CA THR A 89 12.13 -0.50 -1.04
C THR A 89 10.63 -0.81 -1.14
N LEU A 90 10.09 -1.55 -0.17
CA LEU A 90 8.65 -1.82 -0.09
C LEU A 90 7.83 -0.51 0.00
N ALA A 91 8.28 0.46 0.79
CA ALA A 91 7.60 1.75 0.93
C ALA A 91 7.51 2.49 -0.40
N SER A 92 8.62 2.55 -1.15
CA SER A 92 8.68 3.14 -2.49
C SER A 92 7.70 2.43 -3.44
N HIS A 93 7.74 1.09 -3.47
CA HIS A 93 6.86 0.30 -4.32
C HIS A 93 5.40 0.44 -3.93
N LEU A 94 5.04 0.46 -2.64
CA LEU A 94 3.65 0.60 -2.22
C LEU A 94 3.03 1.93 -2.69
N ASN A 95 3.80 3.03 -2.69
CA ASN A 95 3.31 4.30 -3.23
C ASN A 95 2.92 4.17 -4.71
N THR A 96 3.81 3.66 -5.57
CA THR A 96 3.52 3.48 -7.00
C THR A 96 2.49 2.38 -7.26
N THR A 97 2.40 1.38 -6.38
CA THR A 97 1.41 0.29 -6.43
C THR A 97 0.00 0.82 -6.27
N PHE A 98 -0.25 1.64 -5.24
CA PHE A 98 -1.60 2.18 -5.01
C PHE A 98 -2.02 3.18 -6.09
N THR A 99 -1.07 3.91 -6.68
CA THR A 99 -1.31 4.72 -7.88
C THR A 99 -1.73 3.84 -9.07
N ALA A 100 -0.99 2.76 -9.35
CA ALA A 100 -1.32 1.83 -10.43
C ALA A 100 -2.66 1.10 -10.21
N LEU A 101 -2.96 0.71 -8.96
CA LEU A 101 -4.25 0.14 -8.56
C LEU A 101 -5.40 1.12 -8.75
N SER A 102 -5.20 2.38 -8.37
CA SER A 102 -6.19 3.44 -8.57
C SER A 102 -6.54 3.60 -10.06
N THR A 103 -5.53 3.57 -10.93
CA THR A 103 -5.74 3.59 -12.38
C THR A 103 -6.42 2.32 -12.89
N ALA A 104 -6.01 1.14 -12.42
CA ALA A 104 -6.64 -0.12 -12.80
C ALA A 104 -8.14 -0.13 -12.42
N PHE A 105 -8.50 0.32 -11.21
CA PHE A 105 -9.90 0.44 -10.80
C PHE A 105 -10.68 1.48 -11.60
N ALA A 106 -10.05 2.59 -11.98
CA ALA A 106 -10.70 3.58 -12.83
C ALA A 106 -11.08 2.97 -14.19
N LEU A 107 -10.18 2.18 -14.79
CA LEU A 107 -10.41 1.50 -16.07
C LEU A 107 -11.51 0.43 -15.95
N CYS A 108 -11.56 -0.34 -14.86
CA CYS A 108 -12.65 -1.30 -14.64
C CYS A 108 -14.02 -0.59 -14.53
N ASN A 109 -14.06 0.58 -13.89
CA ASN A 109 -15.31 1.32 -13.67
C ASN A 109 -15.88 1.97 -14.94
N GLU A 110 -15.06 2.23 -15.97
CA GLU A 110 -15.55 2.78 -17.24
C GLU A 110 -16.53 1.84 -17.96
N VAL A 111 -16.39 0.53 -17.74
CA VAL A 111 -17.26 -0.48 -18.37
C VAL A 111 -18.63 -0.52 -17.68
N SER A 112 -18.68 -0.28 -16.37
CA SER A 112 -19.91 -0.33 -15.55
C SER A 112 -20.65 1.02 -15.45
N ARG A 113 -20.46 1.88 -16.46
CA ARG A 113 -21.05 3.22 -16.61
C ARG A 113 -22.50 3.28 -16.14
N GLU A 114 -22.73 3.85 -14.95
CA GLU A 114 -23.65 4.98 -14.77
C GLU A 114 -23.63 5.60 -13.36
N ASP A 115 -23.32 4.87 -12.27
CA ASP A 115 -23.50 5.43 -10.90
C ASP A 115 -22.38 5.18 -9.88
N ALA A 116 -21.33 4.41 -10.20
CA ALA A 116 -20.27 4.10 -9.24
C ALA A 116 -19.38 5.34 -9.00
N GLN A 117 -19.48 5.91 -7.80
CA GLN A 117 -18.64 7.02 -7.31
C GLN A 117 -17.16 6.62 -7.23
N GLY A 118 -16.45 6.59 -8.37
CA GLY A 118 -14.99 6.74 -8.54
C GLY A 118 -14.07 6.15 -7.47
N SER A 119 -14.42 5.02 -6.88
CA SER A 119 -13.67 4.42 -5.78
C SER A 119 -13.71 2.90 -5.86
N GLY A 120 -12.81 2.24 -5.14
CA GLY A 120 -12.69 0.79 -5.12
C GLY A 120 -12.33 0.26 -3.73
N ARG A 121 -12.30 -1.06 -3.62
CA ARG A 121 -11.79 -1.77 -2.44
C ARG A 121 -10.47 -2.44 -2.79
N ALA A 122 -9.45 -2.20 -1.96
CA ALA A 122 -8.17 -2.87 -2.08
C ALA A 122 -7.95 -3.80 -0.89
N TYR A 123 -7.33 -4.95 -1.16
CA TYR A 123 -6.99 -5.94 -0.14
C TYR A 123 -5.50 -6.27 -0.23
N LEU A 124 -4.83 -6.27 0.92
CA LEU A 124 -3.45 -6.67 1.07
C LEU A 124 -3.31 -7.64 2.24
N ALA A 125 -2.42 -8.61 2.13
CA ALA A 125 -2.12 -9.58 3.17
C ALA A 125 -0.65 -9.52 3.55
N VAL A 126 -0.38 -9.53 4.85
CA VAL A 126 0.94 -9.71 5.45
C VAL A 126 1.04 -11.15 5.94
N VAL A 127 1.97 -11.91 5.37
CA VAL A 127 2.03 -13.36 5.55
C VAL A 127 3.38 -13.73 6.15
N LEU A 128 3.37 -14.32 7.35
CA LEU A 128 4.58 -14.65 8.10
C LEU A 128 4.84 -16.16 8.06
N GLY A 129 5.95 -16.57 7.46
CA GLY A 129 6.38 -17.96 7.41
C GLY A 129 7.33 -18.29 6.26
N PRO A 130 7.78 -19.55 6.15
CA PRO A 130 8.75 -19.95 5.12
C PRO A 130 8.25 -19.72 3.69
N THR A 131 6.97 -19.97 3.45
CA THR A 131 6.30 -19.73 2.17
C THR A 131 4.91 -19.17 2.41
N PRO A 132 4.29 -18.50 1.41
CA PRO A 132 2.91 -18.03 1.53
C PRO A 132 1.90 -19.16 1.85
N GLY A 133 2.09 -20.35 1.28
CA GLY A 133 1.22 -21.51 1.48
C GLY A 133 1.34 -22.14 2.87
N SER A 134 2.55 -22.16 3.44
CA SER A 134 2.85 -22.74 4.76
C SER A 134 3.00 -21.69 5.87
N ALA A 135 2.33 -20.55 5.72
CA ALA A 135 2.41 -19.43 6.65
C ALA A 135 1.88 -19.80 8.04
N ARG A 136 2.55 -19.28 9.08
CA ARG A 136 2.16 -19.45 10.49
C ARG A 136 1.15 -18.39 10.92
N SER A 137 1.24 -17.20 10.34
CA SER A 137 0.33 -16.10 10.61
C SER A 137 0.01 -15.36 9.31
N ARG A 138 -1.25 -14.91 9.20
CA ARG A 138 -1.78 -14.17 8.06
C ARG A 138 -2.60 -13.02 8.62
N VAL A 139 -2.22 -11.80 8.26
CA VAL A 139 -2.90 -10.57 8.68
C VAL A 139 -3.41 -9.88 7.42
N MET A 140 -4.72 -9.71 7.32
CA MET A 140 -5.39 -9.06 6.21
C MET A 140 -5.59 -7.57 6.49
N VAL A 141 -5.51 -6.74 5.45
CA VAL A 141 -5.99 -5.38 5.47
C VAL A 141 -6.96 -5.15 4.32
N GLY A 142 -8.13 -4.63 4.65
CA GLY A 142 -9.09 -4.10 3.70
C GLY A 142 -9.03 -2.58 3.71
N VAL A 143 -8.91 -1.97 2.54
CA VAL A 143 -9.00 -0.52 2.34
C VAL A 143 -10.24 -0.23 1.52
N ASP A 144 -11.23 0.37 2.17
CA ASP A 144 -12.46 0.86 1.53
C ASP A 144 -12.27 2.26 0.98
N ALA A 145 -13.09 2.60 -0.02
CA ALA A 145 -13.14 3.93 -0.64
C ALA A 145 -11.77 4.39 -1.16
N LEU A 146 -10.95 3.46 -1.68
CA LEU A 146 -9.73 3.82 -2.38
C LEU A 146 -10.12 4.63 -3.61
N GLU A 147 -9.58 5.83 -3.74
CA GLU A 147 -9.81 6.70 -4.90
C GLU A 147 -9.42 5.98 -6.19
N ALA A 148 -10.33 5.91 -7.17
CA ALA A 148 -10.07 5.38 -8.50
C ALA A 148 -9.91 6.56 -9.48
N LYS A 149 -8.68 6.83 -9.90
CA LYS A 149 -8.33 7.89 -10.86
C LYS A 149 -7.31 7.39 -11.87
N ILE A 150 -7.45 7.82 -13.11
CA ILE A 150 -6.45 7.57 -14.15
C ILE A 150 -5.27 8.53 -13.93
N TRP A 151 -4.08 7.99 -13.75
CA TRP A 151 -2.88 8.81 -13.58
C TRP A 151 -2.64 9.69 -14.82
N GLY A 152 -2.39 10.98 -14.59
CA GLY A 152 -2.13 11.96 -15.67
C GLY A 152 -3.40 12.59 -16.24
N GLU A 153 -4.59 12.05 -15.96
CA GLU A 153 -5.84 12.72 -16.30
C GLU A 153 -6.06 13.88 -15.33
N ARG A 154 -6.14 15.10 -15.87
CA ARG A 154 -6.47 16.27 -15.05
C ARG A 154 -7.93 16.14 -14.65
N SER A 155 -8.21 16.22 -13.35
CA SER A 155 -9.57 16.20 -12.81
C SER A 155 -10.39 17.35 -13.41
N GLU A 156 -11.05 17.13 -14.56
CA GLU A 156 -11.95 18.11 -15.21
C GLU A 156 -13.30 18.21 -14.48
N HIS A 157 -13.31 17.99 -13.17
CA HIS A 157 -14.48 17.92 -12.30
C HIS A 157 -15.18 19.28 -12.06
N GLY A 158 -14.95 20.26 -12.94
CA GLY A 158 -15.52 21.61 -12.87
C GLY A 158 -16.45 21.97 -14.03
N ARG A 159 -16.46 21.23 -15.14
CA ARG A 159 -17.43 21.46 -16.23
C ARG A 159 -18.64 20.60 -15.97
N GLY A 160 -19.47 21.06 -15.02
CA GLY A 160 -20.75 20.45 -14.74
C GLY A 160 -21.47 20.14 -16.05
N ARG A 161 -22.04 18.94 -16.13
CA ARG A 161 -23.23 18.62 -16.93
C ARG A 161 -24.34 19.62 -16.59
N ARG A 162 -24.17 20.89 -16.98
CA ARG A 162 -25.27 21.81 -17.19
C ARG A 162 -25.91 21.32 -18.48
N GLY A 163 -27.13 20.83 -18.34
CA GLY A 163 -27.90 20.18 -19.39
C GLY A 163 -27.72 20.88 -20.73
N ALA A 164 -27.16 20.13 -21.68
CA ALA A 164 -27.44 20.35 -23.08
C ALA A 164 -28.82 19.70 -23.34
N ASP A 165 -29.87 20.41 -22.94
CA ASP A 165 -31.07 20.47 -23.78
C ASP A 165 -30.61 21.21 -25.04
N ASP A 166 -30.16 20.50 -26.08
CA ASP A 166 -30.48 20.95 -27.44
C ASP A 166 -30.17 19.90 -28.53
N HIS A 167 -31.21 19.69 -29.32
CA HIS A 167 -31.24 19.21 -30.70
C HIS A 167 -30.88 17.75 -31.02
N GLU A 168 -31.95 16.95 -31.08
CA GLU A 168 -32.11 15.88 -32.06
C GLU A 168 -31.81 16.40 -33.48
N GLU A 169 -30.73 15.93 -34.11
CA GLU A 169 -30.73 15.72 -35.55
C GLU A 169 -30.27 14.31 -35.87
N ARG A 170 -31.21 13.57 -36.46
CA ARG A 170 -31.05 12.25 -37.05
C ARG A 170 -30.11 12.37 -38.25
N SER A 171 -29.02 11.62 -38.26
CA SER A 171 -28.28 11.35 -39.48
C SER A 171 -28.14 9.84 -39.62
N ASP A 172 -29.05 9.27 -40.41
CA ASP A 172 -28.91 7.93 -41.00
C ASP A 172 -27.68 7.95 -41.93
N SER A 173 -26.67 7.15 -41.61
CA SER A 173 -25.66 6.75 -42.58
C SER A 173 -25.26 5.30 -42.30
N GLU A 174 -25.92 4.41 -43.02
CA GLU A 174 -25.49 3.05 -43.31
C GLU A 174 -24.23 3.12 -44.18
N ASP A 175 -23.10 2.52 -43.76
CA ASP A 175 -22.11 1.98 -44.72
C ASP A 175 -21.10 1.03 -44.03
N GLU A 176 -21.36 -0.26 -44.23
CA GLU A 176 -20.48 -1.34 -44.67
C GLU A 176 -18.96 -1.40 -44.30
N SER A 177 -18.56 -2.65 -44.04
CA SER A 177 -17.26 -3.28 -44.37
C SER A 177 -16.22 -3.45 -43.27
N SER A 178 -16.15 -4.70 -42.79
CA SER A 178 -15.00 -5.40 -42.22
C SER A 178 -13.78 -5.39 -43.17
N PRO A 179 -12.55 -5.63 -42.66
CA PRO A 179 -12.01 -6.98 -42.80
C PRO A 179 -11.15 -7.50 -41.64
N ASP A 180 -11.16 -8.82 -41.53
CA ASP A 180 -10.32 -9.68 -40.71
C ASP A 180 -8.82 -9.49 -40.98
N CYS A 181 -8.01 -9.54 -39.93
CA CYS A 181 -6.58 -9.83 -40.05
C CYS A 181 -6.10 -10.76 -38.93
N ASP A 182 -6.17 -12.06 -39.24
CA ASP A 182 -5.38 -13.12 -38.65
C ASP A 182 -3.88 -12.79 -38.77
N SER A 183 -3.16 -12.80 -37.64
CA SER A 183 -1.69 -12.83 -37.68
C SER A 183 -1.16 -13.71 -36.55
N ASN A 184 -1.10 -15.01 -36.83
CA ASN A 184 -0.31 -15.99 -36.09
C ASN A 184 1.18 -15.74 -36.37
N SER A 185 1.98 -15.55 -35.32
CA SER A 185 3.42 -15.74 -35.41
C SER A 185 3.91 -16.47 -34.16
N ASP A 186 4.01 -17.78 -34.31
CA ASP A 186 4.83 -18.67 -33.49
C ASP A 186 6.30 -18.24 -33.57
N VAL A 187 6.90 -17.96 -32.42
CA VAL A 187 8.36 -17.85 -32.28
C VAL A 187 8.80 -18.64 -31.06
N ASP A 188 9.18 -19.89 -31.33
CA ASP A 188 10.07 -20.69 -30.50
C ASP A 188 11.40 -19.95 -30.33
N SER A 189 11.83 -19.73 -29.08
CA SER A 189 13.22 -19.38 -28.80
C SER A 189 13.66 -20.05 -27.50
N ASP A 190 14.22 -21.24 -27.68
CA ASP A 190 15.15 -21.88 -26.77
C ASP A 190 16.41 -21.01 -26.58
N GLU A 191 16.94 -20.96 -25.35
CA GLU A 191 18.37 -20.95 -24.94
C GLU A 191 18.49 -20.37 -23.51
N SER A 192 18.89 -21.13 -22.48
CA SER A 192 20.23 -21.70 -22.18
C SER A 192 21.27 -20.65 -21.76
N GLY A 193 21.70 -20.70 -20.49
CA GLY A 193 22.87 -19.99 -19.92
C GLY A 193 22.52 -19.43 -18.55
N ASP A 194 22.91 -19.99 -17.39
CA ASP A 194 24.21 -20.47 -16.92
C ASP A 194 25.33 -19.44 -17.07
N SER A 195 25.56 -18.64 -16.02
CA SER A 195 26.79 -17.89 -15.73
C SER A 195 26.67 -17.34 -14.30
N ASP A 196 27.19 -18.05 -13.31
CA ASP A 196 28.55 -18.00 -12.78
C ASP A 196 28.89 -16.71 -12.00
N ASN A 197 29.17 -16.95 -10.72
CA ASN A 197 29.89 -16.15 -9.75
C ASN A 197 30.89 -15.12 -10.33
N SER A 198 30.84 -13.89 -9.82
CA SER A 198 32.03 -13.07 -9.67
C SER A 198 31.95 -12.24 -8.38
N ASP A 199 32.75 -12.69 -7.43
CA ASP A 199 33.23 -12.05 -6.21
C ASP A 199 34.38 -11.09 -6.59
N ASP A 200 34.26 -9.79 -6.30
CA ASP A 200 35.33 -8.77 -6.34
C ASP A 200 34.77 -7.52 -5.64
N SER A 201 35.15 -7.20 -4.39
CA SER A 201 36.38 -6.55 -3.89
C SER A 201 36.57 -5.06 -4.30
N ASP A 202 37.23 -4.35 -3.38
CA ASP A 202 37.77 -2.98 -3.42
C ASP A 202 36.78 -1.86 -3.03
N ASP A 203 36.80 -1.30 -1.80
CA ASP A 203 37.90 -0.67 -1.04
C ASP A 203 38.42 0.60 -1.72
N GLU A 204 37.77 1.75 -1.46
CA GLU A 204 38.31 3.09 -1.69
C GLU A 204 37.78 4.02 -0.60
N GLU A 205 38.62 4.24 0.42
CA GLU A 205 38.47 5.33 1.38
C GLU A 205 38.69 6.68 0.66
N THR A 206 37.69 7.56 0.69
CA THR A 206 37.89 8.98 0.36
C THR A 206 37.48 9.87 1.53
N ALA A 207 38.47 10.12 2.38
CA ALA A 207 38.49 11.23 3.30
C ALA A 207 38.64 12.54 2.53
N LEU A 208 37.65 13.45 2.64
CA LEU A 208 37.86 14.88 2.43
C LEU A 208 37.09 15.66 3.49
N GLU A 209 37.86 16.12 4.47
CA GLU A 209 37.52 17.27 5.30
C GLU A 209 37.41 18.52 4.43
N ALA A 210 36.39 19.33 4.68
CA ALA A 210 36.42 20.75 4.34
C ALA A 210 35.51 21.50 5.31
N GLU A 211 36.16 22.12 6.29
CA GLU A 211 35.61 23.17 7.12
C GLU A 211 35.33 24.41 6.25
N SER A 212 34.18 25.06 6.46
CA SER A 212 34.03 26.45 6.05
C SER A 212 33.04 27.21 6.93
N ASP A 213 33.65 28.16 7.62
CA ASP A 213 33.14 29.28 8.41
C ASP A 213 31.93 30.04 7.84
N GLU A 214 31.13 30.52 8.80
CA GLU A 214 30.73 31.92 9.00
C GLU A 214 30.48 32.78 7.74
N SER A 215 29.24 33.27 7.57
CA SER A 215 29.02 34.74 7.55
C SER A 215 27.52 35.06 7.50
N SER A 216 27.10 35.78 8.54
CA SER A 216 25.85 36.51 8.61
C SER A 216 25.86 37.68 7.62
N GLN A 217 24.87 37.79 6.73
CA GLN A 217 24.52 39.06 6.09
C GLN A 217 23.06 39.08 5.63
N ALA A 218 22.29 39.97 6.24
CA ALA A 218 21.06 40.55 5.73
C ALA A 218 21.23 42.08 5.75
N PRO A 219 20.36 42.88 5.12
CA PRO A 219 19.67 42.75 3.83
C PRO A 219 19.96 43.99 2.94
N SER A 220 19.45 44.01 1.70
CA SER A 220 19.37 45.25 0.89
C SER A 220 18.02 45.32 0.15
N PRO A 221 17.26 46.42 0.26
CA PRO A 221 15.99 46.59 -0.44
C PRO A 221 16.19 47.17 -1.85
N PRO A 222 15.48 46.69 -2.89
CA PRO A 222 15.40 47.43 -4.14
C PRO A 222 14.23 48.45 -4.16
N PRO A 223 14.40 49.58 -4.88
CA PRO A 223 13.47 50.70 -4.92
C PRO A 223 12.41 50.61 -6.04
N SER A 224 11.33 51.40 -5.86
CA SER A 224 10.43 51.99 -6.87
C SER A 224 9.54 51.03 -7.70
N ARG A 225 8.25 50.88 -7.34
CA ARG A 225 7.09 51.71 -7.75
C ARG A 225 6.92 51.89 -9.27
N THR A 226 6.17 50.98 -9.88
CA THR A 226 5.46 51.15 -11.16
C THR A 226 3.94 51.24 -10.93
N PRO A 227 3.20 51.93 -11.82
CA PRO A 227 1.79 52.29 -11.62
C PRO A 227 0.81 51.14 -11.83
N SER A 228 -0.28 51.20 -11.06
CA SER A 228 -1.37 50.22 -10.95
C SER A 228 -2.05 49.84 -12.27
N PRO A 229 -2.25 48.54 -12.57
CA PRO A 229 -3.28 48.09 -13.49
C PRO A 229 -4.67 48.11 -12.81
N SER A 230 -5.69 48.43 -13.61
CA SER A 230 -7.11 48.55 -13.26
C SER A 230 -7.69 47.38 -12.44
N PRO A 231 -8.77 47.61 -11.66
CA PRO A 231 -9.43 46.57 -10.88
C PRO A 231 -10.08 45.54 -11.80
N SER A 232 -9.45 44.37 -11.91
CA SER A 232 -10.06 43.19 -12.50
C SER A 232 -11.33 42.80 -11.71
N PRO A 233 -12.38 42.32 -12.38
CA PRO A 233 -13.58 41.83 -11.70
C PRO A 233 -13.22 40.72 -10.70
N PRO A 234 -13.96 40.58 -9.59
CA PRO A 234 -13.68 39.58 -8.56
C PRO A 234 -13.73 38.19 -9.20
N SER A 235 -12.57 37.55 -9.30
CA SER A 235 -12.48 36.16 -9.73
C SER A 235 -13.40 35.32 -8.85
N PRO A 236 -14.20 34.40 -9.42
CA PRO A 236 -15.03 33.51 -8.64
C PRO A 236 -14.15 32.78 -7.61
N PRO A 237 -14.67 32.53 -6.39
CA PRO A 237 -13.91 31.86 -5.34
C PRO A 237 -13.41 30.53 -5.89
N GLN A 238 -12.10 30.42 -6.08
CA GLN A 238 -11.50 29.14 -6.46
C GLN A 238 -11.83 28.14 -5.37
N PRO A 239 -12.29 26.92 -5.72
CA PRO A 239 -12.49 25.87 -4.73
C PRO A 239 -11.17 25.68 -3.99
N SER A 240 -11.23 25.70 -2.66
CA SER A 240 -10.07 25.57 -1.78
C SER A 240 -9.38 24.24 -2.06
N SER A 241 -8.32 24.26 -2.87
CA SER A 241 -7.38 23.16 -2.98
C SER A 241 -6.88 22.86 -1.57
N GLN A 242 -7.12 21.63 -1.11
CA GLN A 242 -6.57 21.20 0.17
C GLN A 242 -5.07 21.48 0.14
N THR A 243 -4.59 22.21 1.14
CA THR A 243 -3.17 22.54 1.20
C THR A 243 -2.37 21.27 1.50
N TYR A 244 -1.17 21.15 0.94
CA TYR A 244 -0.27 20.01 1.21
C TYR A 244 -0.05 19.76 2.73
N ALA A 245 -0.03 20.84 3.52
CA ALA A 245 0.07 20.76 4.97
C ALA A 245 -1.13 20.03 5.61
N GLN A 246 -2.35 20.28 5.12
CA GLN A 246 -3.56 19.62 5.58
C GLN A 246 -3.58 18.13 5.22
N GLU A 247 -3.09 17.78 4.02
CA GLU A 247 -2.96 16.36 3.62
C GLU A 247 -1.98 15.61 4.53
N LEU A 248 -0.79 16.18 4.80
CA LEU A 248 0.17 15.60 5.73
C LEU A 248 -0.38 15.45 7.16
N GLU A 249 -1.17 16.42 7.64
CA GLU A 249 -1.82 16.33 8.94
C GLU A 249 -2.89 15.22 8.97
N ALA A 250 -3.67 15.08 7.90
CA ALA A 250 -4.65 14.00 7.76
C ALA A 250 -3.95 12.63 7.77
N LEU A 251 -2.83 12.49 7.07
CA LEU A 251 -2.00 11.27 7.05
C LEU A 251 -1.48 10.91 8.44
N ARG A 252 -0.87 11.85 9.16
CA ARG A 252 -0.38 11.62 10.54
C ARG A 252 -1.51 11.25 11.49
N THR A 253 -2.67 11.87 11.32
CA THR A 253 -3.87 11.58 12.12
C THR A 253 -4.39 10.18 11.86
N ALA A 254 -4.42 9.76 10.60
CA ALA A 254 -4.82 8.42 10.17
C ALA A 254 -3.85 7.35 10.70
N GLU A 255 -2.54 7.57 10.61
CA GLU A 255 -1.52 6.66 11.15
C GLU A 255 -1.66 6.50 12.67
N ARG A 256 -1.79 7.61 13.40
CA ARG A 256 -1.99 7.56 14.87
C ARG A 256 -3.29 6.84 15.24
N LEU A 257 -4.35 7.03 14.45
CA LEU A 257 -5.62 6.34 14.65
C LEU A 257 -5.45 4.83 14.44
N LEU A 258 -4.77 4.42 13.36
CA LEU A 258 -4.45 3.02 13.09
C LEU A 258 -3.64 2.42 14.25
N SER A 259 -2.52 3.03 14.65
CA SER A 259 -1.69 2.53 15.75
C SER A 259 -2.47 2.38 17.05
N ARG A 260 -3.34 3.34 17.39
CA ARG A 260 -4.19 3.27 18.57
C ARG A 260 -5.20 2.11 18.48
N THR A 261 -5.84 1.95 17.33
CA THR A 261 -6.80 0.87 17.09
C THR A 261 -6.12 -0.50 17.21
N LEU A 262 -4.91 -0.66 16.65
CA LEU A 262 -4.13 -1.90 16.78
C LEU A 262 -3.75 -2.16 18.24
N ALA A 263 -3.32 -1.13 18.98
CA ALA A 263 -2.97 -1.26 20.39
C ALA A 263 -4.17 -1.69 21.25
N SER A 264 -5.35 -1.10 21.03
CA SER A 264 -6.60 -1.50 21.70
C SER A 264 -6.98 -2.95 21.36
N ALA A 265 -6.91 -3.34 20.09
CA ALA A 265 -7.22 -4.69 19.65
C ALA A 265 -6.28 -5.76 20.23
N CYS A 266 -5.07 -5.38 20.64
CA CYS A 266 -4.11 -6.30 21.26
C CYS A 266 -4.45 -6.63 22.72
N GLY A 267 -5.14 -5.74 23.45
CA GLY A 267 -5.35 -5.87 24.89
C GLY A 267 -6.67 -6.52 25.32
N GLU A 268 -7.68 -6.54 24.45
CA GLU A 268 -9.08 -6.74 24.89
C GLU A 268 -9.65 -8.15 24.60
N ASN A 269 -8.93 -9.03 23.89
CA ASN A 269 -9.48 -10.30 23.43
C ASN A 269 -8.84 -11.53 24.06
N ASP A 270 -9.67 -12.34 24.75
CA ASP A 270 -9.41 -13.66 25.35
C ASP A 270 -8.83 -14.69 24.35
N GLY A 271 -7.55 -14.54 24.00
CA GLY A 271 -6.82 -15.45 23.11
C GLY A 271 -6.88 -15.11 21.62
N GLN A 272 -7.44 -13.95 21.24
CA GLN A 272 -7.45 -13.49 19.84
C GLN A 272 -6.53 -12.31 19.53
N SER A 273 -5.56 -12.01 20.38
CA SER A 273 -4.62 -10.90 20.13
C SER A 273 -3.83 -11.08 18.83
N MET A 274 -3.59 -9.96 18.11
CA MET A 274 -2.60 -9.92 17.02
C MET A 274 -1.18 -10.08 17.54
N ALA A 275 -0.94 -9.83 18.83
CA ALA A 275 0.33 -10.14 19.46
C ALA A 275 0.44 -11.67 19.63
N SER A 276 1.32 -12.28 18.86
CA SER A 276 1.69 -13.69 19.02
C SER A 276 3.19 -13.78 18.85
N GLU A 277 3.87 -14.22 19.91
CA GLU A 277 5.30 -14.46 19.84
C GLU A 277 5.55 -15.63 18.88
N MET A 278 6.28 -15.35 17.82
CA MET A 278 6.75 -16.35 16.89
C MET A 278 8.21 -16.07 16.54
N PRO A 279 9.03 -17.10 16.30
CA PRO A 279 10.41 -16.88 15.89
C PRO A 279 10.44 -16.04 14.62
N PRO A 280 11.53 -15.27 14.39
CA PRO A 280 11.69 -14.53 13.16
C PRO A 280 11.62 -15.44 11.93
N THR A 281 10.85 -15.03 10.94
CA THR A 281 10.62 -15.75 9.69
C THR A 281 10.66 -14.78 8.51
N GLN A 282 10.44 -15.30 7.30
CA GLN A 282 10.21 -14.48 6.13
C GLN A 282 8.80 -13.89 6.16
N THR A 283 8.70 -12.63 5.77
CA THR A 283 7.45 -11.90 5.58
C THR A 283 7.20 -11.76 4.09
N HIS A 284 6.03 -12.20 3.64
CA HIS A 284 5.56 -12.07 2.26
C HIS A 284 4.41 -11.07 2.23
N ILE A 285 4.42 -10.19 1.23
CA ILE A 285 3.34 -9.22 1.00
C ILE A 285 2.56 -9.67 -0.23
N VAL A 286 1.25 -9.82 -0.07
CA VAL A 286 0.35 -10.28 -1.14
C VAL A 286 -0.75 -9.24 -1.35
N LEU A 287 -1.08 -8.95 -2.60
CA LEU A 287 -2.04 -7.93 -3.00
C LEU A 287 -3.13 -8.54 -3.87
N ARG A 288 -4.39 -8.16 -3.63
CA ARG A 288 -5.52 -8.47 -4.51
C ARG A 288 -5.68 -7.33 -5.52
N ALA A 289 -5.53 -7.61 -6.81
CA ALA A 289 -5.66 -6.59 -7.85
C ALA A 289 -6.21 -7.19 -9.17
N PRO A 290 -6.84 -6.39 -10.05
CA PRO A 290 -7.29 -6.86 -11.37
C PRO A 290 -6.16 -7.47 -12.19
N ARG A 291 -6.45 -8.34 -13.18
CA ARG A 291 -5.42 -8.88 -14.09
C ARG A 291 -4.72 -7.79 -14.89
N ARG A 292 -5.42 -6.72 -15.25
CA ARG A 292 -4.85 -5.54 -15.92
C ARG A 292 -3.87 -4.72 -15.06
N PHE A 293 -3.80 -4.99 -13.76
CA PHE A 293 -2.81 -4.35 -12.89
C PHE A 293 -1.41 -4.72 -13.38
N THR A 294 -0.56 -3.72 -13.63
CA THR A 294 0.81 -3.91 -14.08
C THR A 294 1.75 -3.09 -13.21
N HIS A 295 2.73 -3.75 -12.59
CA HIS A 295 3.73 -3.08 -11.77
C HIS A 295 5.00 -3.93 -11.69
N PRO A 296 6.21 -3.36 -11.87
CA PRO A 296 7.45 -4.14 -11.99
C PRO A 296 7.78 -4.98 -10.76
N ALA A 297 7.46 -4.49 -9.56
CA ALA A 297 7.73 -5.18 -8.30
C ALA A 297 6.70 -6.26 -7.89
N TRP A 298 5.67 -6.52 -8.72
CA TRP A 298 4.61 -7.47 -8.36
C TRP A 298 4.51 -8.58 -9.38
N VAL A 299 4.49 -9.82 -8.87
CA VAL A 299 4.40 -11.03 -9.68
C VAL A 299 3.02 -11.68 -9.48
N PRO A 300 2.27 -11.99 -10.54
CA PRO A 300 0.98 -12.66 -10.41
C PRO A 300 1.18 -14.10 -9.90
N LYS A 301 0.34 -14.55 -8.96
CA LYS A 301 0.41 -15.87 -8.33
C LYS A 301 -0.95 -16.57 -8.33
N GLN A 302 -1.37 -17.03 -9.50
CA GLN A 302 -2.63 -17.77 -9.68
C GLN A 302 -2.70 -19.07 -8.85
N THR A 303 -1.55 -19.70 -8.57
CA THR A 303 -1.50 -20.93 -7.75
C THR A 303 -1.92 -20.71 -6.30
N LEU A 304 -1.96 -19.45 -5.83
CA LEU A 304 -2.31 -19.10 -4.46
C LEU A 304 -3.79 -18.70 -4.31
N SER A 305 -4.53 -18.51 -5.41
CA SER A 305 -5.85 -17.89 -5.39
C SER A 305 -6.81 -18.58 -4.42
N GLY A 306 -7.04 -19.89 -4.54
CA GLY A 306 -8.01 -20.59 -3.69
C GLY A 306 -7.74 -20.49 -2.18
N ALA A 307 -6.47 -20.41 -1.76
CA ALA A 307 -6.14 -20.29 -0.34
C ALA A 307 -6.34 -18.86 0.21
N PHE A 308 -6.03 -17.85 -0.60
CA PHE A 308 -6.18 -16.46 -0.20
C PHE A 308 -7.60 -15.91 -0.44
N ASP A 309 -8.34 -16.45 -1.41
CA ASP A 309 -9.77 -16.17 -1.57
C ASP A 309 -10.55 -16.68 -0.36
N ALA A 310 -10.28 -17.92 0.08
CA ALA A 310 -10.86 -18.45 1.32
C ALA A 310 -10.48 -17.62 2.57
N LEU A 311 -9.25 -17.09 2.60
CA LEU A 311 -8.79 -16.18 3.67
C LEU A 311 -9.55 -14.85 3.64
N LEU A 312 -9.74 -14.29 2.44
CA LEU A 312 -10.48 -13.06 2.21
C LEU A 312 -11.96 -13.23 2.57
N ASP A 313 -12.58 -14.35 2.21
CA ASP A 313 -13.96 -14.66 2.61
C ASP A 313 -14.12 -14.72 4.12
N GLU A 314 -13.20 -15.39 4.83
CA GLU A 314 -13.23 -15.42 6.31
C GLU A 314 -12.97 -14.03 6.90
N PHE A 315 -12.11 -13.21 6.27
CA PHE A 315 -11.90 -11.81 6.67
C PHE A 315 -13.17 -10.96 6.51
N LEU A 316 -13.85 -11.06 5.38
CA LEU A 316 -15.09 -10.34 5.06
C LEU A 316 -16.25 -10.76 5.96
N GLU A 317 -16.34 -12.06 6.28
CA GLU A 317 -17.32 -12.59 7.23
C GLU A 317 -17.02 -12.07 8.64
N ALA A 318 -15.75 -12.09 9.08
CA ALA A 318 -15.35 -11.63 10.40
C ALA A 318 -15.45 -10.11 10.59
N SER A 319 -15.37 -9.32 9.51
CA SER A 319 -15.55 -7.87 9.52
C SER A 319 -17.02 -7.45 9.51
N GLY A 320 -17.95 -8.39 9.27
CA GLY A 320 -19.37 -8.10 9.14
C GLY A 320 -19.74 -7.42 7.82
N GLU A 321 -18.84 -7.42 6.83
CA GLU A 321 -19.11 -6.86 5.50
C GLU A 321 -19.91 -7.81 4.61
N HIS A 322 -19.91 -9.09 4.91
CA HIS A 322 -20.76 -10.04 4.18
C HIS A 322 -22.17 -10.06 4.82
N SER A 323 -23.17 -9.58 4.07
CA SER A 323 -24.57 -9.65 4.51
C SER A 323 -24.96 -11.12 4.65
N ALA A 324 -25.52 -11.50 5.80
CA ALA A 324 -25.81 -12.87 6.20
C ALA A 324 -26.95 -13.54 5.39
N GLN A 325 -27.13 -13.19 4.12
CA GLN A 325 -28.25 -13.68 3.31
C GLN A 325 -28.17 -15.16 2.95
N ASN A 326 -27.01 -15.82 3.10
CA ASN A 326 -26.87 -17.24 2.84
C ASN A 326 -26.46 -17.99 4.11
N ASP A 327 -27.46 -18.38 4.91
CA ASP A 327 -27.39 -19.30 6.06
C ASP A 327 -27.03 -20.75 5.64
N VAL A 328 -26.09 -20.92 4.70
CA VAL A 328 -25.56 -22.23 4.35
C VAL A 328 -24.57 -22.62 5.46
N LYS A 329 -24.92 -23.64 6.24
CA LYS A 329 -24.14 -24.21 7.35
C LYS A 329 -22.64 -24.37 7.01
N LYS A 330 -21.83 -23.35 7.28
CA LYS A 330 -20.37 -23.38 7.03
C LYS A 330 -19.69 -24.32 8.04
N LYS A 331 -19.00 -25.32 7.50
CA LYS A 331 -18.20 -26.29 8.26
C LYS A 331 -16.96 -25.59 8.80
N LYS A 332 -16.98 -25.24 10.08
CA LYS A 332 -15.97 -24.45 10.80
C LYS A 332 -14.64 -25.21 10.94
N LYS A 333 -13.74 -25.12 9.94
CA LYS A 333 -12.37 -25.65 10.03
C LYS A 333 -11.35 -24.80 9.24
N GLY A 334 -11.50 -23.48 9.28
CA GLY A 334 -10.51 -22.50 8.80
C GLY A 334 -9.63 -22.00 9.95
N GLY A 335 -8.38 -21.65 9.66
CA GLY A 335 -7.48 -21.02 10.62
C GLY A 335 -7.87 -19.58 10.88
N LYS A 336 -7.75 -19.11 12.14
CA LYS A 336 -8.19 -17.78 12.57
C LYS A 336 -7.62 -16.67 11.67
N VAL A 337 -8.49 -15.97 10.95
CA VAL A 337 -8.13 -14.72 10.28
C VAL A 337 -7.94 -13.59 11.28
N GLU A 338 -6.85 -12.86 11.09
CA GLU A 338 -6.54 -11.60 11.76
C GLU A 338 -6.49 -10.49 10.70
N GLY A 339 -6.75 -9.25 11.11
CA GLY A 339 -6.66 -8.15 10.18
C GLY A 339 -7.15 -6.83 10.74
N VAL A 340 -7.14 -5.82 9.88
CA VAL A 340 -7.68 -4.49 10.16
C VAL A 340 -8.43 -3.99 8.95
N TRP A 341 -9.53 -3.29 9.18
CA TRP A 341 -10.31 -2.67 8.14
C TRP A 341 -10.13 -1.16 8.17
N ILE A 342 -9.83 -0.53 7.04
CA ILE A 342 -9.65 0.92 6.92
C ILE A 342 -10.80 1.46 6.07
N ARG A 343 -11.58 2.40 6.62
CA ARG A 343 -12.77 2.97 5.97
C ARG A 343 -12.64 4.46 5.78
N GLY A 344 -13.06 4.95 4.63
CA GLY A 344 -13.45 6.35 4.48
C GLY A 344 -14.66 6.69 5.37
N ARG A 345 -14.89 7.98 5.58
CA ARG A 345 -15.96 8.53 6.42
C ARG A 345 -17.35 8.04 6.01
N LYS A 346 -17.62 7.98 4.70
CA LYS A 346 -18.91 7.59 4.14
C LYS A 346 -19.12 6.07 4.08
N GLY A 347 -18.06 5.29 4.28
CA GLY A 347 -18.06 3.86 3.95
C GLY A 347 -18.31 3.62 2.46
N VAL A 348 -18.18 2.37 2.03
CA VAL A 348 -18.64 1.96 0.70
C VAL A 348 -20.13 1.63 0.81
N THR A 349 -20.97 2.29 0.01
CA THR A 349 -22.41 2.01 -0.04
C THR A 349 -22.65 0.57 -0.51
N GLU A 350 -23.67 -0.10 0.05
CA GLU A 350 -24.06 -1.48 -0.30
C GLU A 350 -24.30 -1.68 -1.80
N GLU A 351 -24.60 -0.61 -2.54
CA GLU A 351 -24.79 -0.62 -3.99
C GLU A 351 -23.62 -1.24 -4.75
N MET A 352 -22.39 -1.04 -4.26
CA MET A 352 -21.17 -1.59 -4.89
C MET A 352 -21.05 -3.11 -4.79
N LYS A 353 -21.74 -3.75 -3.83
CA LYS A 353 -21.71 -5.22 -3.65
C LYS A 353 -22.54 -5.97 -4.71
N SER A 354 -23.40 -5.26 -5.45
CA SER A 354 -24.36 -5.86 -6.39
C SER A 354 -23.76 -6.22 -7.75
N ILE A 355 -22.57 -5.70 -8.07
CA ILE A 355 -21.97 -5.79 -9.41
C ILE A 355 -21.26 -7.15 -9.63
N GLU A 356 -21.02 -7.93 -8.58
CA GLU A 356 -20.27 -9.22 -8.67
C GLU A 356 -20.98 -10.33 -9.46
N ASN A 357 -22.24 -10.19 -9.85
CA ASN A 357 -22.99 -11.22 -10.57
C ASN A 357 -23.03 -11.05 -12.11
N GLY A 358 -22.39 -10.02 -12.67
CA GLY A 358 -22.28 -9.83 -14.11
C GLY A 358 -21.12 -10.63 -14.71
N ASP A 359 -21.15 -10.87 -16.03
CA ASP A 359 -19.97 -11.33 -16.78
C ASP A 359 -18.89 -10.23 -16.72
N ILE A 360 -17.96 -10.34 -15.77
CA ILE A 360 -16.82 -9.43 -15.61
C ILE A 360 -15.81 -9.76 -16.72
N PRO A 361 -15.29 -8.76 -17.46
CA PRO A 361 -14.21 -8.98 -18.41
C PRO A 361 -13.03 -9.72 -17.76
N GLU A 362 -12.39 -10.65 -18.49
CA GLU A 362 -11.27 -11.43 -17.94
C GLU A 362 -10.14 -10.54 -17.39
N GLU A 363 -9.88 -9.40 -18.02
CA GLU A 363 -8.87 -8.44 -17.56
C GLU A 363 -9.20 -7.76 -16.22
N ASP A 364 -10.49 -7.71 -15.88
CA ASP A 364 -11.01 -7.11 -14.64
C ASP A 364 -11.21 -8.16 -13.55
N GLU A 365 -11.00 -9.45 -13.86
CA GLU A 365 -10.95 -10.50 -12.85
C GLU A 365 -9.84 -10.16 -11.85
N MET A 366 -10.22 -10.07 -10.58
CA MET A 366 -9.24 -9.88 -9.53
C MET A 366 -8.36 -11.14 -9.49
N ILE A 367 -7.03 -11.01 -9.45
CA ILE A 367 -6.08 -12.09 -9.07
C ILE A 367 -5.16 -11.69 -7.89
N TRP A 368 -4.41 -12.65 -7.36
CA TRP A 368 -3.45 -12.39 -6.28
C TRP A 368 -2.06 -12.14 -6.86
N TRP A 369 -1.41 -11.11 -6.35
CA TRP A 369 -0.07 -10.66 -6.71
C TRP A 369 0.83 -10.77 -5.48
N THR A 370 2.09 -11.12 -5.66
CA THR A 370 3.08 -11.16 -4.56
C THR A 370 4.19 -10.18 -4.86
N TRP A 371 4.59 -9.42 -3.85
CA TRP A 371 5.76 -8.55 -3.95
C TRP A 371 7.01 -9.40 -4.11
N ASP A 372 7.85 -9.06 -5.08
CA ASP A 372 9.07 -9.79 -5.45
C ASP A 372 10.22 -9.63 -4.45
N GLY A 373 10.15 -8.63 -3.57
CA GLY A 373 11.14 -8.39 -2.54
C GLY A 373 11.03 -9.32 -1.33
N LYS A 374 11.92 -9.10 -0.37
CA LYS A 374 12.06 -9.97 0.80
C LYS A 374 12.17 -9.16 2.07
N LEU A 375 11.35 -9.50 3.05
CA LEU A 375 11.48 -9.01 4.43
C LEU A 375 11.79 -10.20 5.32
N VAL A 376 12.85 -10.11 6.12
CA VAL A 376 13.22 -11.18 7.07
C VAL A 376 13.30 -10.57 8.46
N GLY A 377 12.54 -11.14 9.38
CA GLY A 377 12.67 -10.76 10.79
C GLY A 377 14.02 -11.14 11.39
N PHE A 378 14.37 -10.52 12.50
CA PHE A 378 15.48 -10.91 13.34
C PHE A 378 15.15 -10.67 14.82
N ALA A 379 15.76 -11.47 15.71
CA ALA A 379 15.56 -11.35 17.17
C ALA A 379 16.86 -10.96 17.90
N ASP A 380 18.03 -11.19 17.29
CA ASP A 380 19.32 -10.85 17.89
C ASP A 380 19.55 -9.33 17.74
N TRP A 381 19.75 -8.63 18.86
CA TRP A 381 20.05 -7.19 18.91
C TRP A 381 21.30 -6.92 19.76
#